data_AF-A0A7C4W5P3-F1
#
_entry.id   AF-A0A7C4W5P3-F1
#
_cell.length_a   1.000
_cell.length_b   1.000
_cell.length_c   1.000
_cell.angle_alpha   90.00
_cell.angle_beta   90.00
_cell.angle_gamma   90.00
#
_symmetry.space_group_name_H-M   'P 1'
#
loop_
_entity.id
_entity.type
_entity.pdbx_description
1 polymer ?
#
loop_
_entity_poly.entity_id
_entity_poly.type
_entity_poly.pdbx_seq_one_letter_code
_entity_poly.pdbx_strand_id
1 'polypeptide(L)'
;MKVKVNKIEKIGIILSVLGLILVFQPFIYILYTYGYYILALGSFIFILSGYLPRKTDLGETYVKDVLKWILTIAFVIIFAVALSIFLAPYFVMR
;
A
#
# COMPACT_ATOMS: atom_id res chain seq x y z
N MET A 1 -0.58 -18.04 12.46
CA MET A 1 0.74 -17.52 12.05
C MET A 1 0.82 -16.06 12.45
N LYS A 2 1.90 -15.66 13.13
CA LYS A 2 2.15 -14.27 13.53
C LYS A 2 3.13 -13.63 12.53
N VAL A 3 2.93 -12.37 12.20
CA VAL A 3 3.83 -11.63 11.32
C VAL A 3 4.48 -10.51 12.09
N LYS A 4 5.81 -10.41 11.98
CA LYS A 4 6.58 -9.32 12.57
C LYS A 4 6.46 -8.12 11.63
N VAL A 5 5.79 -7.06 12.09
CA VAL A 5 5.54 -5.85 11.29
C VAL A 5 6.86 -5.24 10.81
N ASN A 6 7.88 -5.24 11.66
CA ASN A 6 9.23 -4.75 11.34
C ASN A 6 9.88 -5.46 10.13
N LYS A 7 9.57 -6.75 9.91
CA LYS A 7 10.10 -7.48 8.74
C LYS A 7 9.39 -7.05 7.45
N ILE A 8 8.09 -6.76 7.50
CA ILE A 8 7.31 -6.26 6.36
C ILE A 8 7.73 -4.82 6.03
N GLU A 9 7.86 -3.95 7.03
CA GLU A 9 8.35 -2.57 6.87
C GLU A 9 9.71 -2.56 6.16
N LYS A 10 10.64 -3.43 6.61
CA LYS A 10 11.97 -3.55 6.01
C LYS A 10 11.92 -4.01 4.55
N ILE A 11 11.01 -4.92 4.19
CA ILE A 11 10.79 -5.33 2.80
C ILE A 11 10.25 -4.16 1.98
N GLY A 12 9.27 -3.42 2.50
CA GLY A 12 8.72 -2.22 1.84
C GLY A 12 9.78 -1.15 1.56
N ILE A 13 10.67 -0.90 2.54
CA ILE A 13 11.80 0.02 2.38
C ILE A 13 12.76 -0.48 1.30
N ILE A 14 13.15 -1.75 1.32
CA ILE A 14 14.08 -2.32 0.33
C ILE A 14 13.48 -2.20 -1.08
N LEU A 15 12.21 -2.55 -1.27
CA LEU A 15 11.54 -2.38 -2.56
C LEU A 15 11.50 -0.91 -2.98
N SER A 16 11.20 0.01 -2.06
CA SER A 16 11.16 1.44 -2.38
C SER A 16 12.53 1.95 -2.83
N VAL A 17 13.60 1.56 -2.14
CA VAL A 17 14.98 1.92 -2.51
C VAL A 17 15.36 1.34 -3.88
N LEU A 18 15.01 0.07 -4.14
CA LEU A 18 15.26 -0.55 -5.45
C LEU A 18 14.48 0.15 -6.56
N GLY A 19 13.21 0.49 -6.33
CA GLY A 19 12.40 1.26 -7.26
C GLY A 19 13.00 2.63 -7.55
N LEU A 20 13.45 3.34 -6.52
CA LEU A 20 14.18 4.62 -6.65
C LEU A 20 15.44 4.49 -7.51
N ILE A 21 16.27 3.47 -7.26
CA ILE A 21 17.48 3.22 -8.05
C ILE A 21 17.12 3.02 -9.52
N LEU A 22 16.09 2.22 -9.82
CA LEU A 22 15.63 1.96 -11.18
C LEU A 22 15.07 3.22 -11.87
N VAL A 23 14.33 4.07 -11.14
CA VAL A 23 13.82 5.35 -11.66
C VAL A 23 14.97 6.30 -12.01
N PHE A 24 16.02 6.35 -11.19
CA PHE A 24 17.18 7.22 -11.41
C PHE A 24 18.23 6.62 -12.37
N GLN A 25 17.97 5.44 -12.95
CA GLN A 25 18.80 4.84 -14.00
C GLN A 25 18.08 4.89 -15.35
N PRO A 26 18.22 5.98 -16.13
CA PRO A 26 17.51 6.16 -17.39
C PRO A 26 18.22 5.46 -18.56
N PHE A 27 18.62 4.20 -18.37
CA PHE A 27 19.22 3.42 -19.47
C PHE A 27 18.18 3.03 -20.51
N ILE A 28 16.92 2.77 -20.08
CA ILE A 28 15.82 2.32 -20.92
C ILE A 28 14.50 2.83 -20.33
N TYR A 29 13.57 3.35 -21.16
CA TYR A 29 12.25 3.86 -20.71
C TYR A 29 11.42 2.81 -19.93
N ILE A 30 11.61 1.54 -20.29
CA ILE A 30 10.95 0.40 -19.65
C ILE A 30 11.41 0.24 -18.19
N LEU A 31 12.70 0.48 -17.91
CA LEU A 31 13.26 0.42 -16.56
C LEU A 31 12.68 1.51 -15.67
N TYR A 32 12.48 2.70 -16.23
CA TYR A 32 11.82 3.81 -15.54
C TYR A 32 10.39 3.43 -15.14
N THR A 33 9.62 2.85 -16.05
CA THR A 33 8.24 2.42 -15.79
C THR A 33 8.17 1.34 -14.71
N TYR A 34 9.00 0.30 -14.81
CA TYR A 34 9.05 -0.76 -13.79
C TYR A 34 9.61 -0.26 -12.45
N GLY A 35 10.56 0.67 -12.47
CA GLY A 35 11.07 1.35 -11.29
C GLY A 35 9.97 2.08 -10.53
N TYR A 36 9.10 2.80 -11.26
CA TYR A 36 7.92 3.45 -10.66
C TYR A 36 6.95 2.44 -10.06
N TYR A 37 6.66 1.32 -10.73
CA TYR A 37 5.79 0.28 -10.17
C TYR A 37 6.37 -0.33 -8.89
N ILE A 38 7.66 -0.64 -8.89
CA ILE A 38 8.35 -1.22 -7.72
C ILE A 38 8.40 -0.21 -6.57
N LEU A 39 8.67 1.06 -6.87
CA LEU A 39 8.68 2.15 -5.90
C LEU A 39 7.30 2.35 -5.26
N ALA A 40 6.25 2.41 -6.09
CA ALA A 40 4.89 2.58 -5.64
C ALA A 40 4.44 1.39 -4.75
N LEU A 41 4.75 0.17 -5.17
CA LEU A 41 4.41 -1.04 -4.42
C LEU A 41 5.19 -1.12 -3.09
N GLY A 42 6.48 -0.81 -3.09
CA GLY A 42 7.29 -0.74 -1.87
C GLY A 42 6.77 0.31 -0.89
N SER A 43 6.46 1.50 -1.39
CA SER A 43 5.93 2.62 -0.59
C SER A 43 4.57 2.27 -0.01
N PHE A 44 3.70 1.65 -0.81
CA PHE A 44 2.40 1.19 -0.37
C PHE A 44 2.53 0.14 0.74
N ILE A 45 3.38 -0.87 0.58
CA ILE A 45 3.64 -1.89 1.61
C ILE A 45 4.15 -1.23 2.90
N PHE A 46 5.12 -0.31 2.80
CA PHE A 46 5.68 0.37 3.95
C PHE A 46 4.63 1.18 4.71
N ILE A 47 3.88 2.03 4.00
CA ILE A 47 2.82 2.86 4.58
C ILE A 47 1.76 1.97 5.23
N LEU A 48 1.29 0.94 4.52
CA LEU A 48 0.28 0.03 5.06
C LEU A 48 0.79 -0.72 6.30
N SER A 49 2.05 -1.14 6.30
CA SER A 49 2.68 -1.80 7.44
C SER A 49 2.84 -0.87 8.65
N GLY A 50 3.02 0.43 8.44
CA GLY A 50 3.07 1.41 9.51
C GLY A 50 1.71 1.63 10.19
N TYR A 51 0.61 1.51 9.45
CA TYR A 51 -0.75 1.66 9.97
C TYR A 51 -1.36 0.36 10.56
N LEU A 52 -0.64 -0.75 10.46
CA LEU A 52 -1.07 -2.02 11.00
C LEU A 52 -1.11 -1.96 12.54
N PRO A 53 -2.26 -2.25 13.18
CA PRO A 53 -2.38 -2.16 14.63
C PRO A 53 -1.48 -3.19 15.32
N ARG A 54 -0.46 -2.70 16.03
CA ARG A 54 0.51 -3.54 16.77
C ARG A 54 -0.15 -4.04 18.05
N LYS A 55 -0.34 -5.36 18.17
CA LYS A 55 -1.05 -5.98 19.31
C LYS A 55 -0.13 -6.50 20.43
N THR A 56 1.18 -6.51 20.22
CA THR A 56 2.14 -6.97 21.23
C THR A 56 3.32 -6.00 21.36
N ASP A 57 3.94 -5.96 22.54
CA ASP A 57 5.17 -5.19 22.79
C ASP A 57 6.33 -5.60 21.87
N LEU A 58 6.24 -6.80 21.27
CA LEU A 58 7.17 -7.35 20.29
C LEU A 58 6.87 -6.93 18.83
N GLY A 59 5.85 -6.09 18.60
CA GLY A 59 5.48 -5.60 17.26
C GLY A 59 4.91 -6.69 16.34
N GLU A 60 4.24 -7.69 16.91
CA GLU A 60 3.66 -8.80 16.17
C GLU A 60 2.16 -8.56 15.94
N THR A 61 1.69 -8.90 14.74
CA THR A 61 0.28 -8.88 14.37
C THR A 61 -0.14 -10.24 13.83
N TYR A 62 -1.38 -10.67 14.12
CA TYR A 62 -1.90 -11.92 13.56
C TYR A 62 -2.24 -11.71 12.09
N VAL A 63 -1.94 -12.71 11.24
CA VAL A 63 -2.30 -12.65 9.80
C VAL A 63 -3.79 -12.35 9.59
N LYS A 64 -4.67 -12.86 10.48
CA LYS A 64 -6.11 -12.59 10.44
C LYS A 64 -6.43 -11.09 10.60
N ASP A 65 -5.70 -10.39 11.47
CA ASP A 65 -5.87 -8.96 11.69
C ASP A 65 -5.38 -8.17 10.46
N VAL A 66 -4.25 -8.58 9.88
CA VAL A 66 -3.74 -8.00 8.62
C VAL A 66 -4.77 -8.14 7.49
N LEU A 67 -5.31 -9.35 7.31
CA LEU A 67 -6.30 -9.62 6.29
C LEU A 67 -7.58 -8.82 6.52
N LYS A 68 -8.08 -8.76 7.76
CA LYS A 68 -9.26 -7.97 8.12
C LYS A 68 -9.04 -6.49 7.84
N TRP A 69 -7.84 -5.99 8.11
CA TRP A 69 -7.47 -4.60 7.87
C TRP A 69 -7.38 -4.26 6.38
N ILE A 70 -6.72 -5.10 5.58
CA ILE A 70 -6.70 -4.97 4.10
C ILE A 70 -8.12 -4.99 3.54
N LEU A 71 -8.95 -5.91 4.03
CA LEU A 71 -10.35 -6.01 3.61
C LEU A 71 -11.14 -4.75 3.98
N THR A 72 -10.87 -4.17 5.15
CA THR A 72 -11.51 -2.93 5.61
C THR A 72 -11.12 -1.76 4.71
N ILE A 73 -9.84 -1.62 4.36
CA ILE A 73 -9.39 -0.56 3.44
C ILE A 73 -10.00 -0.75 2.06
N ALA A 74 -9.93 -1.96 1.50
CA ALA A 74 -10.52 -2.25 0.20
C ALA A 74 -12.02 -1.92 0.19
N PHE A 75 -12.75 -2.31 1.26
CA PHE A 75 -14.16 -1.98 1.43
C PHE A 75 -14.40 -0.48 1.49
N VAL A 76 -13.64 0.26 2.30
CA VAL A 76 -13.79 1.72 2.41
C VAL A 76 -13.54 2.42 1.08
N ILE A 77 -12.51 2.00 0.33
CA ILE A 77 -12.21 2.55 -1.00
C ILE A 77 -13.35 2.27 -1.96
N ILE A 78 -13.79 1.01 -2.07
CA ILE A 78 -14.88 0.61 -2.97
C ILE A 78 -16.16 1.36 -2.61
N PHE A 79 -16.47 1.46 -1.32
CA PHE A 79 -17.63 2.18 -0.81
C PHE A 79 -17.55 3.66 -1.18
N ALA A 80 -16.43 4.33 -0.92
CA ALA A 80 -16.25 5.74 -1.26
C ALA A 80 -16.35 5.99 -2.77
N VAL A 81 -15.79 5.10 -3.60
CA VAL A 81 -15.89 5.19 -5.06
C VAL A 81 -17.33 5.00 -5.52
N ALA A 82 -18.03 3.97 -5.04
CA ALA A 82 -19.43 3.73 -5.39
C ALA A 82 -20.33 4.90 -4.97
N LEU A 83 -20.08 5.46 -3.78
CA LEU A 83 -20.81 6.61 -3.27
C LEU A 83 -20.52 7.86 -4.12
N SER A 84 -19.27 8.05 -4.55
CA SER A 84 -18.89 9.14 -5.46
C SER A 84 -19.57 9.00 -6.82
N ILE A 85 -19.63 7.80 -7.41
CA ILE A 85 -20.33 7.54 -8.68
C ILE A 85 -21.83 7.83 -8.52
N PHE A 86 -22.44 7.42 -7.41
CA PHE A 86 -23.85 7.65 -7.15
C PHE A 86 -24.18 9.13 -6.92
N LEU A 87 -23.31 9.85 -6.21
CA LEU A 87 -23.50 11.26 -5.90
C LEU A 87 -23.10 12.21 -7.04
N ALA A 88 -22.14 11.83 -7.88
CA ALA A 88 -21.65 12.64 -9.00
C ALA A 88 -22.77 13.27 -9.87
N PRO A 89 -23.81 12.54 -10.33
CA PRO A 89 -24.87 13.15 -11.12
C PRO A 89 -25.64 14.26 -10.38
N TYR A 90 -25.79 14.16 -9.06
CA TYR A 90 -26.47 15.18 -8.25
C TYR A 90 -25.65 16.46 -8.08
N PHE A 91 -24.32 16.37 -8.15
CA PHE A 91 -23.41 17.51 -8.05
C PHE A 91 -23.09 18.15 -9.41
N VAL A 92 -23.22 17.42 -10.52
CA VAL A 92 -22.89 17.90 -11.87
C VAL A 92 -24.13 18.42 -12.63
N MET A 93 -25.35 17.96 -12.30
CA MET A 93 -26.58 18.42 -12.95
C MET A 93 -27.25 19.63 -12.25
N ARG A 94 -26.54 20.34 -11.37
CA ARG A 94 -26.89 21.67 -10.86
C ARG A 94 -25.95 22.72 -11.42
#